data_AF-A0A932CNF9-F1
#
_entry.id   AF-A0A932CNF9-F1
#
_cell.length_a   1.000
_cell.length_b   1.000
_cell.length_c   1.000
_cell.angle_alpha   90.00
_cell.angle_beta   90.00
_cell.angle_gamma   90.00
#
_symmetry.space_group_name_H-M   'P 1'
#
loop_
_entity.id
_entity.type
_entity.pdbx_description
1 polymer ?
#
loop_
_entity_poly.entity_id
_entity_poly.type
_entity_poly.pdbx_seq_one_letter_code
_entity_poly.pdbx_strand_id
1 'polypeptide(L)'
;MGEQITIQVSDRVLRQAANVATRSQREIEEVLADWLESVITEMPVESLSDEEVLELTELQLTPEQQAVLSDLLARNREDTLDAEGQHQLDELMRVYEHGLLRKAQAIRVAAQRGLRKPLQP
;
A
#
# COMPACT_ATOMS: atom_id res chain seq x y z
N MET A 1 13.65 -4.87 20.54
CA MET A 1 14.06 -3.86 21.53
C MET A 1 13.61 -2.52 20.98
N GLY A 2 12.85 -1.73 21.74
CA GLY A 2 12.33 -0.43 21.29
C GLY A 2 12.94 0.70 22.11
N GLU A 3 13.21 1.83 21.45
CA GLU A 3 13.63 3.08 22.09
C GLU A 3 12.47 4.07 22.05
N GLN A 4 12.23 4.80 23.15
CA GLN A 4 11.12 5.74 23.25
C GLN A 4 11.54 7.11 22.70
N ILE A 5 10.92 7.51 21.58
CA ILE A 5 11.20 8.79 20.91
C ILE A 5 9.96 9.68 21.00
N THR A 6 10.15 10.96 21.32
CA THR A 6 9.07 11.95 21.27
C THR A 6 9.14 12.69 19.94
N ILE A 7 8.06 12.62 19.15
CA ILE A 7 7.95 13.29 17.85
C ILE A 7 6.84 14.33 17.87
N GLN A 8 7.08 15.47 17.21
CA GLN A 8 6.04 16.47 16.96
C GLN A 8 5.39 16.15 15.62
N VAL A 9 4.07 15.95 15.61
CA VAL A 9 3.29 15.64 14.40
C VAL A 9 2.31 16.76 14.10
N SER A 10 1.93 16.88 12.82
CA SER A 10 0.90 17.86 12.42
C SER A 10 -0.49 17.46 12.95
N ASP A 11 -1.37 18.45 13.16
CA ASP A 11 -2.77 18.20 13.57
C ASP A 11 -3.52 17.24 12.65
N ARG A 12 -3.15 17.23 11.36
CA ARG A 12 -3.74 16.31 10.37
C ARG A 12 -3.45 14.86 10.75
N VAL A 13 -2.21 14.54 11.08
CA VAL A 13 -1.77 13.19 11.46
C VAL A 13 -2.47 12.76 12.74
N LEU A 14 -2.51 13.66 13.74
CA LEU A 14 -3.18 13.40 15.01
C LEU A 14 -4.67 13.07 14.83
N ARG A 15 -5.41 13.89 14.06
CA ARG A 15 -6.84 13.64 13.78
C ARG A 15 -7.06 12.31 13.07
N GLN A 16 -6.21 11.99 12.11
CA GLN A 16 -6.36 10.78 11.30
C GLN A 16 -6.04 9.52 12.11
N ALA A 17 -5.01 9.55 12.96
CA ALA A 17 -4.69 8.47 13.89
C ALA A 17 -5.81 8.28 14.93
N ALA A 18 -6.35 9.37 15.50
CA ALA A 18 -7.46 9.29 16.45
C ALA A 18 -8.72 8.66 15.85
N ASN A 19 -9.04 8.97 14.59
CA ASN A 19 -10.17 8.36 13.88
C ASN A 19 -9.98 6.85 13.70
N VAL A 20 -8.77 6.41 13.37
CA VAL A 20 -8.46 4.99 13.20
C VAL A 20 -8.47 4.27 14.54
N ALA A 21 -7.81 4.83 15.56
CA ALA A 21 -7.79 4.33 16.93
C ALA A 21 -9.20 4.12 17.50
N THR A 22 -10.11 5.09 17.30
CA THR A 22 -11.50 4.99 17.74
C THR A 22 -12.25 3.85 17.03
N ARG A 23 -12.02 3.68 15.72
CA ARG A 23 -12.66 2.62 14.93
C ARG A 23 -12.12 1.23 15.26
N SER A 24 -10.84 1.12 15.59
CA SER A 24 -10.17 -0.14 15.89
C SER A 24 -10.14 -0.49 17.38
N GLN A 25 -10.64 0.40 18.26
CA GLN A 25 -10.57 0.27 19.72
C GLN A 25 -9.13 0.09 20.23
N ARG A 26 -8.20 0.86 19.66
CA ARG A 26 -6.78 0.84 20.01
C ARG A 26 -6.34 2.20 20.55
N GLU A 27 -5.25 2.20 21.29
CA GLU A 27 -4.59 3.44 21.71
C GLU A 27 -3.99 4.16 20.47
N ILE A 28 -3.94 5.49 20.51
CA ILE A 28 -3.47 6.29 19.37
C ILE A 28 -1.97 6.06 19.11
N GLU A 29 -1.19 5.84 20.16
CA GLU A 29 0.24 5.57 20.11
C GLU A 29 0.54 4.26 19.38
N GLU A 30 -0.27 3.21 19.59
CA GLU A 30 -0.11 1.94 18.87
C GLU A 30 -0.40 2.10 17.38
N VAL A 31 -1.44 2.87 17.03
CA VAL A 31 -1.78 3.15 15.62
C VAL A 31 -0.64 3.93 14.95
N LEU A 32 -0.05 4.91 15.64
CA LEU A 32 1.08 5.69 15.14
C LEU A 32 2.34 4.84 15.01
N ALA A 33 2.62 3.96 15.98
CA ALA A 33 3.74 3.03 15.92
C ALA A 33 3.62 2.06 14.74
N ASP A 34 2.43 1.47 14.52
CA ASP A 34 2.17 0.59 13.37
C ASP A 34 2.35 1.32 12.03
N TRP A 35 1.93 2.58 11.95
CA TRP A 35 2.14 3.38 10.74
C TRP A 35 3.62 3.64 10.49
N LEU A 36 4.38 3.98 11.53
CA LEU A 36 5.84 4.15 11.41
C LEU A 36 6.51 2.84 11.02
N GLU A 37 6.12 1.73 11.63
CA GLU A 37 6.62 0.39 11.29
C GLU A 37 6.27 0.05 9.83
N SER A 38 5.06 0.35 9.36
CA SER A 38 4.65 0.11 7.97
C SER A 38 5.48 0.90 6.95
N VAL A 39 5.97 2.09 7.33
CA VAL A 39 6.87 2.90 6.50
C VAL A 39 8.30 2.38 6.56
N ILE A 40 8.70 1.71 7.66
CA ILE A 40 10.05 1.16 7.84
C ILE A 40 10.18 -0.23 7.21
N THR A 41 9.18 -1.10 7.36
CA THR A 41 9.14 -2.44 6.74
C THR A 41 9.13 -2.36 5.22
N GLU A 42 8.65 -1.25 4.68
CA GLU A 42 8.67 -0.93 3.27
C GLU A 42 9.82 0.04 2.97
N MET A 43 10.97 -0.51 2.57
CA MET A 43 12.11 0.31 2.12
C MET A 43 11.63 1.37 1.12
N PRO A 44 11.85 2.68 1.40
CA PRO A 44 11.40 3.76 0.52
C PRO A 44 11.93 3.55 -0.88
N VAL A 45 11.09 3.75 -1.89
CA VAL A 45 11.48 3.54 -3.29
C VAL A 45 12.66 4.45 -3.67
N GLU A 46 12.77 5.63 -3.05
CA GLU A 46 13.87 6.57 -3.22
C GLU A 46 15.22 6.03 -2.74
N SER A 47 15.23 5.04 -1.85
CA SER A 47 16.44 4.39 -1.32
C SER A 47 16.88 3.15 -2.09
N LEU A 48 16.04 2.67 -3.02
CA LEU A 48 16.34 1.53 -3.89
C LEU A 48 17.36 1.92 -4.97
N SER A 49 18.12 0.94 -5.46
CA SER A 49 19.00 1.08 -6.63
C SER A 49 18.21 1.34 -7.91
N ASP A 50 18.88 1.80 -8.97
CA ASP A 50 18.22 2.08 -10.24
C ASP A 50 17.60 0.82 -10.87
N GLU A 51 18.23 -0.34 -10.69
CA GLU A 51 17.73 -1.64 -11.17
C GLU A 51 16.45 -2.05 -10.44
N GLU A 52 16.45 -2.00 -9.10
CA GLU A 52 15.28 -2.30 -8.28
C GLU A 52 14.11 -1.34 -8.55
N VAL A 53 14.40 -0.05 -8.77
CA VAL A 53 13.38 0.93 -9.17
C VAL A 53 12.76 0.54 -10.51
N LEU A 54 13.57 0.17 -11.51
CA LEU A 54 13.08 -0.25 -12.82
C LEU A 54 12.26 -1.53 -12.73
N GLU A 55 12.67 -2.52 -11.95
CA GLU A 55 11.88 -3.74 -11.72
C GLU A 55 10.51 -3.42 -11.11
N LEU A 56 10.46 -2.55 -10.09
CA LEU A 56 9.20 -2.11 -9.48
C LEU A 56 8.30 -1.36 -10.47
N THR A 57 8.86 -0.67 -11.46
CA THR A 57 8.03 -0.04 -12.50
C THR A 57 7.34 -1.04 -13.43
N GLU A 58 7.80 -2.29 -13.47
CA GLU A 58 7.20 -3.38 -14.25
C GLU A 58 6.30 -4.28 -13.40
N LEU A 59 6.11 -3.97 -12.11
CA LEU A 59 5.26 -4.74 -11.21
C LEU A 59 3.85 -4.92 -11.79
N GLN A 60 3.42 -6.16 -11.90
CA GLN A 60 2.08 -6.56 -12.34
C GLN A 60 1.65 -7.76 -11.50
N LEU A 61 0.34 -7.94 -11.33
CA LEU A 61 -0.19 -9.19 -10.79
C LEU A 61 0.22 -10.34 -11.71
N THR A 62 0.43 -11.53 -11.14
CA THR A 62 0.63 -12.71 -11.98
C THR A 62 -0.65 -12.99 -12.78
N PRO A 63 -0.56 -13.68 -13.94
CA PRO A 63 -1.74 -14.03 -14.73
C PRO A 63 -2.81 -14.75 -13.89
N GLU A 64 -2.40 -15.61 -12.96
CA GLU A 64 -3.27 -16.34 -12.06
C GLU A 64 -3.98 -15.39 -11.07
N GLN A 65 -3.23 -14.48 -10.43
CA GLN A 65 -3.80 -13.48 -9.52
C GLN A 65 -4.77 -12.54 -10.25
N GLN A 66 -4.44 -12.13 -11.48
CA GLN A 66 -5.29 -11.28 -12.29
C GLN A 66 -6.60 -11.99 -12.69
N ALA A 67 -6.53 -13.27 -13.02
CA ALA A 67 -7.71 -14.08 -13.34
C ALA A 67 -8.62 -14.23 -12.11
N VAL A 68 -8.04 -14.57 -10.95
CA VAL A 68 -8.77 -14.69 -9.68
C VAL A 68 -9.42 -13.36 -9.29
N LEU A 69 -8.68 -12.25 -9.37
CA LEU A 69 -9.23 -10.93 -9.09
C LEU A 69 -10.40 -10.58 -10.00
N SER A 70 -10.28 -10.90 -11.29
CA SER A 70 -11.33 -10.63 -12.28
C SER A 70 -12.61 -11.44 -12.00
N ASP A 71 -12.47 -12.71 -11.62
CA ASP A 71 -13.60 -13.57 -11.23
C ASP A 71 -14.30 -13.07 -9.97
N LEU A 72 -13.53 -12.79 -8.91
CA LEU A 72 -14.07 -12.30 -7.64
C LEU A 72 -14.79 -10.95 -7.83
N LEU A 73 -14.24 -10.04 -8.64
CA LEU A 73 -14.89 -8.77 -8.97
C LEU A 73 -16.17 -8.96 -9.79
N ALA A 74 -16.20 -9.93 -10.70
CA ALA A 74 -17.41 -10.25 -11.46
C ALA A 74 -18.52 -10.78 -10.54
N ARG A 75 -18.20 -11.75 -9.68
CA ARG A 75 -19.14 -12.32 -8.69
C ARG A 75 -19.61 -11.29 -7.68
N ASN A 76 -18.74 -10.38 -7.24
CA ASN A 76 -19.10 -9.27 -6.36
C ASN A 76 -20.11 -8.31 -7.00
N ARG A 77 -19.95 -8.01 -8.30
CA ARG A 77 -20.90 -7.15 -9.05
C ARG A 77 -22.26 -7.78 -9.24
N GLU A 78 -22.31 -9.11 -9.26
CA GLU A 78 -23.55 -9.89 -9.39
C GLU A 78 -24.19 -10.22 -8.03
N ASP A 79 -23.63 -9.73 -6.91
CA ASP A 79 -24.05 -10.06 -5.54
C ASP A 79 -24.06 -11.58 -5.25
N THR A 80 -23.23 -12.35 -5.96
CA THR A 80 -23.10 -13.82 -5.81
C THR A 80 -21.88 -14.25 -4.99
N LEU A 81 -21.18 -13.29 -4.40
CA LEU A 81 -19.97 -13.52 -3.61
C LEU A 81 -20.34 -13.85 -2.15
N ASP A 82 -19.91 -15.01 -1.68
CA ASP A 82 -20.07 -15.46 -0.30
C ASP A 82 -19.02 -14.82 0.64
N ALA A 83 -19.15 -15.07 1.94
CA ALA A 83 -18.29 -14.46 2.95
C ALA A 83 -16.80 -14.85 2.78
N GLU A 84 -16.51 -16.07 2.33
CA GLU A 84 -15.15 -16.51 2.04
C GLU A 84 -14.59 -15.80 0.80
N GLY A 85 -15.39 -15.70 -0.27
CA GLY A 85 -15.02 -14.94 -1.46
C GLY A 85 -14.82 -13.45 -1.18
N GLN A 86 -15.62 -12.85 -0.28
CA GLN A 86 -15.44 -11.46 0.15
C GLN A 86 -14.11 -11.27 0.89
N HIS A 87 -13.78 -12.16 1.81
CA HIS A 87 -12.49 -12.12 2.51
C HIS A 87 -11.32 -12.26 1.53
N GLN A 88 -11.40 -13.21 0.59
CA GLN A 88 -10.37 -13.41 -0.42
C GLN A 88 -10.22 -12.20 -1.35
N LEU A 89 -11.33 -11.57 -1.73
CA LEU A 89 -11.34 -10.35 -2.52
C LEU A 89 -10.67 -9.20 -1.76
N ASP A 90 -10.99 -9.02 -0.48
CA ASP A 90 -10.41 -7.97 0.36
C ASP A 90 -8.89 -8.13 0.50
N GLU A 91 -8.39 -9.36 0.71
CA GLU A 91 -6.96 -9.64 0.78
C GLU A 91 -6.26 -9.36 -0.55
N LEU A 92 -6.85 -9.80 -1.66
CA LEU A 92 -6.28 -9.61 -2.99
C LEU A 92 -6.29 -8.13 -3.40
N MET A 93 -7.33 -7.40 -3.04
CA MET A 93 -7.43 -5.95 -3.24
C MET A 93 -6.36 -5.19 -2.45
N ARG A 94 -6.08 -5.58 -1.19
CA ARG A 94 -4.98 -4.97 -0.41
C ARG A 94 -3.63 -5.13 -1.10
N VAL A 95 -3.32 -6.33 -1.57
CA VAL A 95 -2.06 -6.60 -2.29
C VAL A 95 -2.01 -5.81 -3.60
N TYR A 96 -3.12 -5.78 -4.33
CA TYR A 96 -3.21 -5.06 -5.60
C TYR A 96 -3.02 -3.55 -5.44
N GLU A 97 -3.78 -2.92 -4.54
CA GLU A 97 -3.69 -1.48 -4.25
C GLU A 97 -2.29 -1.09 -3.77
N HIS A 98 -1.71 -1.91 -2.90
CA HIS A 98 -0.36 -1.74 -2.41
C HIS A 98 0.67 -1.80 -3.54
N GLY A 99 0.60 -2.82 -4.40
CA GLY A 99 1.48 -2.96 -5.56
C GLY A 99 1.36 -1.79 -6.55
N LEU A 100 0.13 -1.31 -6.79
CA LEU A 100 -0.10 -0.13 -7.62
C LEU A 100 0.55 1.13 -7.03
N LEU A 101 0.44 1.33 -5.72
CA LEU A 101 1.05 2.48 -5.06
C LEU A 101 2.58 2.45 -5.20
N ARG A 102 3.21 1.31 -4.91
CA ARG A 102 4.67 1.15 -5.07
C ARG A 102 5.12 1.35 -6.52
N LYS A 103 4.36 0.81 -7.48
CA LYS A 103 4.64 1.02 -8.91
C LYS A 103 4.58 2.49 -9.29
N ALA A 104 3.55 3.22 -8.83
CA ALA A 104 3.43 4.65 -9.11
C ALA A 104 4.59 5.46 -8.51
N GLN A 105 5.01 5.13 -7.29
CA GLN A 105 6.19 5.72 -6.65
C GLN A 105 7.47 5.41 -7.44
N ALA A 106 7.65 4.17 -7.89
CA ALA A 106 8.80 3.75 -8.71
C ALA A 106 8.84 4.48 -10.05
N ILE A 107 7.70 4.67 -10.72
CA ILE A 107 7.65 5.43 -11.97
C ILE A 107 8.05 6.90 -11.73
N ARG A 108 7.59 7.50 -10.63
CA ARG A 108 8.00 8.85 -10.24
C ARG A 108 9.52 8.95 -10.01
N VAL A 109 10.08 8.03 -9.22
CA VAL A 109 11.52 8.00 -8.91
C VAL A 109 12.34 7.74 -10.17
N ALA A 110 11.93 6.79 -11.02
CA ALA A 110 12.56 6.52 -12.31
C ALA A 110 12.56 7.75 -13.22
N ALA A 111 11.48 8.53 -13.24
CA ALA A 111 11.42 9.78 -13.99
C ALA A 111 12.34 10.86 -13.40
N GLN A 112 12.37 11.00 -12.07
CA GLN A 112 13.27 11.95 -11.37
C GLN A 112 14.75 11.63 -11.60
N ARG A 113 15.09 10.34 -11.66
CA ARG A 113 16.46 9.86 -11.92
C ARG A 113 16.81 9.80 -13.42
N GLY A 114 15.85 10.07 -14.31
CA GLY A 114 16.06 10.04 -15.76
C GLY A 114 16.11 8.63 -16.39
N LEU A 115 15.67 7.61 -15.66
CA LEU A 115 15.64 6.21 -16.10
C LEU A 115 14.44 5.90 -17.00
N ARG A 116 13.32 6.62 -16.86
CA ARG A 116 12.12 6.51 -17.71
C ARG A 116 11.52 7.89 -18.00
N LYS A 117 10.68 7.98 -19.05
CA LYS A 117 9.90 9.19 -19.32
C LYS A 117 8.81 9.36 -18.23
N PRO A 118 8.52 10.60 -17.78
CA PRO A 118 7.44 10.85 -16.84
C PRO A 118 6.07 10.45 -17.45
N LEU A 119 5.15 10.03 -16.59
CA LEU A 119 3.76 9.77 -16.97
C LEU A 119 3.13 11.06 -17.48
N GLN A 120 2.45 10.98 -18.62
CA GLN A 120 1.64 12.07 -19.12
C GLN A 120 0.29 12.07 -18.38
N PRO A 121 -0.23 13.23 -17.97
CA PRO A 121 -1.51 13.36 -17.27
C PRO A 121 -2.72 13.01 -18.14
#